data_AF-A0A094AAX0-F1
#
_entry.id   AF-A0A094AAX0-F1
#
_cell.length_a   1.000
_cell.length_b   1.000
_cell.length_c   1.000
_cell.angle_alpha   90.00
_cell.angle_beta   90.00
_cell.angle_gamma   90.00
#
_symmetry.space_group_name_H-M   'P 1'
#
loop_
_entity.id
_entity.type
_entity.pdbx_description
1 polymer ?
#
loop_
_entity_poly.entity_id
_entity_poly.type
_entity_poly.pdbx_seq_one_letter_code
_entity_poly.pdbx_strand_id
1 'polypeptide(L)'
;MIIVGFEDARGGQRRVVVQDRVGGRGLFEEPAKTQDAVEAGLQQWSWAEGTKARLVTNNVASTAPTGNPAMTREFPADGGVGMRAVALWSWYPKEGEGANELMFPRGAEVREVVDVNGDWFHGTFMGAKGLFPAPYVRVLDSAP
;
A
#
# COMPACT_ATOMS: atom_id res chain seq x y z
N MET A 1 -5.72 -4.95 1.04
CA MET A 1 -5.78 -5.98 2.09
C MET A 1 -6.46 -5.39 3.31
N ILE A 2 -7.17 -6.21 4.09
CA ILE A 2 -7.65 -5.88 5.43
C ILE A 2 -7.13 -6.89 6.44
N ILE A 3 -6.93 -6.47 7.69
CA ILE A 3 -6.55 -7.36 8.79
C ILE A 3 -7.82 -7.76 9.52
N VAL A 4 -8.11 -9.06 9.51
CA VAL A 4 -9.24 -9.65 10.22
C VAL A 4 -8.72 -10.37 11.46
N GLY A 5 -9.26 -10.03 12.62
CA GLY A 5 -9.07 -10.72 13.88
C GLY A 5 -10.31 -11.54 14.26
N PHE A 6 -10.23 -12.20 15.40
CA PHE A 6 -11.33 -12.98 15.96
C PHE A 6 -11.58 -12.53 17.39
N GLU A 7 -12.85 -12.35 17.73
CA GLU A 7 -13.31 -12.05 19.08
C GLU A 7 -14.24 -13.16 19.56
N ASP A 8 -14.13 -13.53 20.83
CA ASP A 8 -15.05 -14.47 21.44
C ASP A 8 -16.45 -13.83 21.60
N ALA A 9 -17.47 -14.53 21.13
CA ALA A 9 -18.87 -14.19 21.29
C ALA A 9 -19.64 -15.37 21.88
N ARG A 10 -20.83 -15.13 22.45
CA ARG A 10 -21.65 -16.18 23.09
C ARG A 10 -22.02 -17.27 22.06
N GLY A 11 -21.23 -18.35 22.02
CA GLY A 11 -21.40 -19.49 21.11
C GLY A 11 -20.28 -19.72 20.09
N GLY A 12 -19.21 -18.92 20.08
CA GLY A 12 -18.05 -19.14 19.21
C GLY A 12 -17.24 -17.89 18.91
N GLN A 13 -16.30 -17.98 17.97
CA GLN A 13 -15.52 -16.82 17.52
C GLN A 13 -16.20 -16.11 16.37
N ARG A 14 -16.32 -14.77 16.46
CA ARG A 14 -16.73 -13.92 15.34
C ARG A 14 -15.52 -13.22 14.73
N ARG A 15 -15.55 -13.00 13.42
CA ARG A 15 -14.54 -12.20 12.71
C ARG A 15 -14.80 -10.71 12.96
N VAL A 16 -13.73 -9.96 13.21
CA VAL A 16 -13.75 -8.50 13.32
C VAL A 16 -12.67 -7.89 12.43
N VAL A 17 -12.95 -6.76 11.80
CA VAL A 17 -11.92 -6.00 11.07
C VAL A 17 -11.08 -5.25 12.09
N VAL A 18 -9.84 -5.71 12.29
CA VAL A 18 -8.87 -5.10 13.22
C VAL A 18 -8.27 -3.86 12.57
N GLN A 19 -7.99 -3.95 11.27
CA GLN A 19 -7.48 -2.83 10.48
C GLN A 19 -8.08 -2.93 9.08
N ASP A 20 -8.59 -1.81 8.57
CA ASP A 20 -9.20 -1.76 7.24
C ASP A 20 -8.11 -1.77 6.16
N ARG A 21 -7.86 -0.68 5.44
CA ARG A 21 -7.04 -0.75 4.21
C ARG A 21 -5.51 -0.69 4.47
N VAL A 22 -4.93 -1.83 4.79
CA VAL A 22 -3.50 -1.99 5.12
C VAL A 22 -2.63 -2.21 3.89
N GLY A 23 -1.40 -1.67 3.90
CA GLY A 23 -0.42 -1.88 2.84
C GLY A 23 -0.64 -1.02 1.59
N GLY A 24 -1.60 -0.11 1.57
CA GLY A 24 -1.82 0.82 0.46
C GLY A 24 -2.30 0.17 -0.84
N ARG A 25 -1.95 0.77 -1.98
CA ARG A 25 -2.21 0.23 -3.33
C ARG A 25 -0.92 -0.19 -4.04
N GLY A 26 0.25 0.09 -3.48
CA GLY A 26 1.56 -0.33 -3.98
C GLY A 26 1.94 -1.77 -3.61
N LEU A 27 0.98 -2.62 -3.24
CA LEU A 27 1.22 -4.05 -3.01
C LEU A 27 1.51 -4.74 -4.36
N PHE A 28 2.62 -5.45 -4.41
CA PHE A 28 2.98 -6.37 -5.47
C PHE A 28 3.05 -7.80 -4.92
N GLU A 29 2.45 -8.74 -5.63
CA GLU A 29 2.33 -10.14 -5.20
C GLU A 29 3.06 -11.04 -6.21
N GLU A 30 3.98 -11.87 -5.72
CA GLU A 30 4.73 -12.81 -6.54
C GLU A 30 4.91 -14.15 -5.81
N PRO A 31 5.18 -15.26 -6.52
CA PRO A 31 5.63 -16.50 -5.89
C PRO A 31 6.86 -16.26 -5.02
N ALA A 32 7.05 -17.08 -3.98
CA ALA A 32 8.25 -16.97 -3.17
C ALA A 32 9.53 -17.15 -4.00
N LYS A 33 10.62 -16.50 -3.58
CA LYS A 33 11.88 -16.49 -4.33
C LYS A 33 12.72 -17.76 -4.19
N THR A 34 12.47 -18.57 -3.16
CA THR A 34 13.21 -19.81 -2.91
C THR A 34 12.35 -21.03 -3.20
N GLN A 35 12.96 -22.06 -3.78
CA GLN A 35 12.26 -23.30 -4.16
C GLN A 35 11.54 -23.92 -2.95
N ASP A 36 12.19 -24.03 -1.79
CA ASP A 36 11.60 -24.55 -0.56
C ASP A 36 10.34 -23.77 -0.13
N ALA A 37 10.36 -22.44 -0.29
CA ALA A 37 9.23 -21.60 0.07
C ALA A 37 8.07 -21.74 -0.93
N VAL A 38 8.37 -21.91 -2.22
CA VAL A 38 7.37 -22.19 -3.26
C VAL A 38 6.71 -23.54 -3.00
N GLU A 39 7.49 -24.57 -2.70
CA GLU A 39 6.99 -25.91 -2.36
C GLU A 39 6.14 -25.91 -1.08
N ALA A 40 6.48 -25.05 -0.12
CA ALA A 40 5.66 -24.80 1.07
C ALA A 40 4.39 -23.96 0.80
N GLY A 41 4.12 -23.58 -0.45
CA GLY A 41 2.95 -22.79 -0.84
C GLY A 41 3.00 -21.33 -0.36
N LEU A 42 4.21 -20.78 -0.18
CA LEU A 42 4.40 -19.40 0.23
C LEU A 42 4.42 -18.45 -0.98
N GLN A 43 3.98 -17.22 -0.73
CA GLN A 43 4.10 -16.10 -1.65
C GLN A 43 4.92 -15.00 -1.01
N GLN A 44 5.53 -14.16 -1.85
CA GLN A 44 6.18 -12.93 -1.40
C GLN A 44 5.32 -11.74 -1.79
N TRP A 45 4.98 -10.94 -0.79
CA TRP A 45 4.34 -9.65 -0.97
C TRP A 45 5.37 -8.55 -0.77
N SER A 46 5.35 -7.54 -1.62
CA SER A 46 6.28 -6.42 -1.54
C SER A 46 5.64 -5.07 -1.77
N TRP A 47 6.27 -4.03 -1.22
CA TRP A 47 5.90 -2.63 -1.33
C TRP A 47 7.15 -1.78 -1.56
N ALA A 48 6.95 -0.54 -2.05
CA ALA A 48 8.04 0.40 -2.34
C ALA A 48 9.20 -0.27 -3.08
N GLU A 49 8.87 -0.86 -4.23
CA GLU A 49 9.84 -1.50 -5.14
C GLU A 49 10.70 -2.59 -4.47
N GLY A 50 10.14 -3.30 -3.49
CA GLY A 50 10.80 -4.41 -2.82
C GLY A 50 11.58 -4.04 -1.56
N THR A 51 11.67 -2.76 -1.21
CA THR A 51 12.33 -2.31 0.03
C THR A 51 11.62 -2.81 1.28
N LYS A 52 10.30 -3.04 1.21
CA LYS A 52 9.54 -3.77 2.23
C LYS A 52 8.97 -5.03 1.59
N ALA A 53 9.31 -6.19 2.14
CA ALA A 53 8.80 -7.46 1.67
C ALA A 53 8.41 -8.38 2.84
N ARG A 54 7.40 -9.21 2.62
CA ARG A 54 6.89 -10.18 3.61
C ARG A 54 6.54 -11.50 2.92
N LEU A 55 6.92 -12.61 3.54
CA LEU A 55 6.39 -13.92 3.17
C LEU A 55 4.98 -14.09 3.74
N VAL A 56 4.08 -14.58 2.90
CA VAL A 56 2.69 -14.89 3.26
C VAL A 56 2.33 -16.28 2.74
N THR A 57 1.22 -16.82 3.25
CA THR A 57 0.64 -18.06 2.75
C THR A 57 -0.82 -17.80 2.40
N ASN A 58 -1.29 -18.40 1.31
CA ASN A 58 -2.71 -18.38 0.93
C ASN A 58 -3.51 -19.49 1.63
N ASN A 59 -2.84 -20.42 2.31
CA ASN A 59 -3.49 -21.44 3.11
C ASN A 59 -3.90 -20.84 4.45
N VAL A 60 -5.21 -20.64 4.63
CA VAL A 60 -5.80 -20.02 5.83
C VAL A 60 -5.51 -20.82 7.11
N ALA A 61 -5.20 -22.11 7.01
CA ALA A 61 -4.83 -22.95 8.15
C ALA A 61 -3.32 -22.91 8.49
N SER A 62 -2.51 -22.22 7.68
CA SER A 62 -1.06 -22.14 7.83
C SER A 62 -0.62 -20.72 8.22
N THR A 63 0.56 -20.59 8.82
CA THR A 63 1.20 -19.30 9.14
C THR A 63 2.54 -19.23 8.44
N ALA A 64 2.79 -18.12 7.73
CA ALA A 64 4.06 -17.91 7.04
C ALA A 64 5.22 -17.74 8.05
N PRO A 65 6.43 -18.25 7.75
CA PRO A 65 7.59 -18.13 8.64
C PRO A 65 7.98 -16.66 8.87
N THR A 66 8.23 -16.28 10.13
CA THR A 66 8.66 -14.92 10.53
C THR A 66 10.16 -14.80 10.83
N GLY A 67 10.91 -15.86 10.53
CA GLY A 67 12.33 -16.01 10.89
C GLY A 67 13.32 -15.36 9.93
N ASN A 68 12.89 -14.91 8.75
CA ASN A 68 13.78 -14.27 7.79
C ASN A 68 14.03 -12.79 8.18
N PRO A 69 15.24 -12.40 8.60
CA PRO A 69 15.54 -11.03 9.00
C PRO A 69 15.47 -10.02 7.84
N ALA A 70 15.53 -10.49 6.57
CA ALA A 70 15.38 -9.63 5.40
C ALA A 70 13.92 -9.25 5.10
N MET A 71 12.96 -9.68 5.94
CA MET A 71 11.53 -9.48 5.71
C MET A 71 10.85 -8.77 6.87
N THR A 72 9.94 -7.87 6.54
CA THR A 72 9.13 -7.17 7.54
C THR A 72 8.06 -8.10 8.12
N ARG A 73 7.87 -8.01 9.43
CA ARG A 73 6.77 -8.67 10.16
C ARG A 73 5.52 -7.80 10.23
N GLU A 74 5.66 -6.52 9.93
CA GLU A 74 4.58 -5.55 9.95
C GLU A 74 4.16 -5.22 8.52
N PHE A 75 2.87 -5.03 8.33
CA PHE A 75 2.37 -4.47 7.09
C PHE A 75 2.58 -2.95 7.12
N PRO A 76 2.80 -2.30 5.96
CA PRO A 76 2.81 -0.84 5.92
C PRO A 76 1.51 -0.27 6.46
N ALA A 77 1.62 0.91 7.08
CA ALA A 77 0.48 1.64 7.64
C ALA A 77 -0.61 1.89 6.59
N ASP A 78 -1.77 2.31 7.08
CA ASP A 78 -2.91 2.63 6.23
C ASP A 78 -2.54 3.69 5.21
N GLY A 79 -2.75 3.37 3.94
CA GLY A 79 -2.32 4.23 2.84
C GLY A 79 -0.97 3.90 2.22
N GLY A 80 -0.29 2.84 2.66
CA GLY A 80 0.86 2.29 1.93
C GLY A 80 2.22 2.87 2.31
N VAL A 81 3.16 2.78 1.38
CA VAL A 81 4.53 3.29 1.55
C VAL A 81 4.71 4.52 0.67
N GLY A 82 5.41 5.53 1.20
CA GLY A 82 5.66 6.80 0.52
C GLY A 82 5.18 7.98 1.35
N MET A 83 5.28 9.16 0.76
CA MET A 83 4.83 10.40 1.39
C MET A 83 3.31 10.49 1.36
N ARG A 84 2.76 11.29 2.28
CA ARG A 84 1.37 11.75 2.23
C ARG A 84 1.40 13.22 1.85
N ALA A 85 0.42 13.67 1.07
CA ALA A 85 0.32 15.06 0.70
C ALA A 85 -1.13 15.52 0.69
N VAL A 86 -1.35 16.81 0.93
CA VAL A 86 -2.67 17.43 0.80
C VAL A 86 -2.64 18.38 -0.39
N ALA A 87 -3.62 18.25 -1.28
CA ALA A 87 -3.78 19.12 -2.43
C ALA A 87 -4.08 20.57 -2.00
N LEU A 88 -3.19 21.50 -2.36
CA LEU A 88 -3.40 22.95 -2.20
C LEU A 88 -4.32 23.49 -3.28
N TRP A 89 -4.27 22.87 -4.47
CA TRP A 89 -5.05 23.20 -5.66
C TRP A 89 -5.62 21.92 -6.28
N SER A 90 -6.71 22.04 -7.06
CA SER A 90 -7.22 20.90 -7.82
C SER A 90 -6.33 20.63 -9.04
N TRP A 91 -6.15 19.35 -9.39
CA TRP A 91 -5.50 18.95 -10.65
C TRP A 91 -6.50 18.15 -11.49
N TYR A 92 -6.79 18.66 -12.68
CA TYR A 92 -7.67 18.03 -13.65
C TYR A 92 -6.96 18.04 -15.02
N PRO A 93 -6.32 16.92 -15.39
CA PRO A 93 -5.63 16.80 -16.67
C PRO A 93 -6.56 17.09 -17.84
N LYS A 94 -6.01 17.62 -18.94
CA LYS A 94 -6.79 17.80 -20.16
C LYS A 94 -7.17 16.45 -20.76
N GLU A 95 -8.36 16.40 -21.33
CA GLU A 95 -8.89 15.22 -22.00
C GLU A 95 -7.95 14.79 -23.14
N GLY A 96 -7.50 13.53 -23.11
CA GLY A 96 -6.56 12.97 -24.09
C GLY A 96 -5.07 13.07 -23.75
N GLU A 97 -4.66 13.94 -22.82
CA GLU A 97 -3.26 14.07 -22.37
C GLU A 97 -3.01 13.41 -20.99
N GLY A 98 -4.08 13.19 -20.21
CA GLY A 98 -4.00 12.76 -18.82
C GLY A 98 -4.08 11.26 -18.52
N ALA A 99 -3.86 10.37 -19.50
CA ALA A 99 -4.05 8.92 -19.27
C ALA A 99 -3.19 8.34 -18.13
N ASN A 100 -2.04 8.98 -17.85
CA ASN A 100 -1.12 8.60 -16.79
C ASN A 100 -1.10 9.61 -15.62
N GLU A 101 -1.99 10.61 -15.63
CA GLU A 101 -2.04 11.66 -14.61
C GLU A 101 -3.14 11.40 -13.58
N LEU A 102 -2.86 11.79 -12.33
CA LEU A 102 -3.76 11.60 -11.21
C LEU A 102 -4.62 12.84 -10.98
N MET A 103 -5.91 12.75 -11.28
CA MET A 103 -6.84 13.84 -10.98
C MET A 103 -7.29 13.85 -9.52
N PHE A 104 -7.41 15.05 -8.93
CA PHE A 104 -7.94 15.23 -7.58
C PHE A 104 -8.46 16.66 -7.33
N PRO A 105 -9.45 16.84 -6.43
CA PRO A 105 -9.88 18.17 -5.99
C PRO A 105 -8.91 18.77 -4.96
N ARG A 106 -8.94 20.10 -4.81
CA ARG A 106 -8.31 20.80 -3.68
C ARG A 106 -8.74 20.18 -2.34
N GLY A 107 -7.80 20.04 -1.42
CA GLY A 107 -8.01 19.43 -0.11
C GLY A 107 -7.95 17.90 -0.11
N ALA A 108 -7.82 17.26 -1.28
CA ALA A 108 -7.62 15.82 -1.36
C ALA A 108 -6.35 15.38 -0.62
N GLU A 109 -6.46 14.29 0.14
CA GLU A 109 -5.29 13.59 0.69
C GLU A 109 -4.78 12.60 -0.37
N VAL A 110 -3.62 12.90 -0.96
CA VAL A 110 -2.91 12.00 -1.86
C VAL A 110 -1.93 11.16 -1.05
N ARG A 111 -1.90 9.85 -1.30
CA ARG A 111 -1.11 8.87 -0.56
C ARG A 111 -0.11 8.18 -1.48
N GLU A 112 0.84 7.45 -0.90
CA GLU A 112 1.89 6.74 -1.66
C GLU A 112 2.64 7.68 -2.62
N VAL A 113 2.85 8.92 -2.17
CA VAL A 113 3.48 9.96 -2.97
C VAL A 113 4.97 9.67 -3.08
N VAL A 114 5.46 9.65 -4.32
CA VAL A 114 6.87 9.46 -4.67
C VAL A 114 7.29 10.63 -5.55
N ASP A 115 8.44 11.20 -5.24
CA ASP A 115 9.06 12.21 -6.09
C ASP A 115 9.72 11.53 -7.30
N VAL A 116 9.33 11.95 -8.51
CA VAL A 116 9.88 11.41 -9.76
C VAL A 116 11.10 12.21 -10.20
N ASN A 117 11.05 13.55 -10.10
CA ASN A 117 12.10 14.43 -10.62
C ASN A 117 12.12 15.86 -10.03
N GLY A 118 11.43 16.12 -8.92
CA GLY A 118 11.29 17.41 -8.26
C GLY A 118 10.12 18.26 -8.76
N ASP A 119 9.73 18.11 -10.02
CA ASP A 119 8.61 18.84 -10.64
C ASP A 119 7.32 18.03 -10.64
N TRP A 120 7.44 16.71 -10.72
CA TRP A 120 6.34 15.76 -10.80
C TRP A 120 6.40 14.72 -9.70
N PHE A 121 5.26 14.50 -9.08
CA PHE A 121 5.03 13.42 -8.16
C PHE A 121 4.16 12.34 -8.81
N HIS A 122 4.36 11.10 -8.40
CA HIS A 122 3.41 10.01 -8.60
C HIS A 122 2.72 9.70 -7.28
N GLY A 123 1.43 9.39 -7.29
CA GLY A 123 0.73 8.99 -6.06
C GLY A 123 -0.59 8.29 -6.32
N THR A 124 -1.35 8.11 -5.24
CA THR A 124 -2.64 7.41 -5.23
C THR A 124 -3.72 8.31 -4.62
N PHE A 125 -4.84 8.46 -5.31
CA PHE A 125 -6.05 9.12 -4.78
C PHE A 125 -7.31 8.34 -5.15
N MET A 126 -8.15 8.03 -4.14
CA MET A 126 -9.45 7.34 -4.24
C MET A 126 -9.51 6.00 -4.99
N GLY A 127 -8.44 5.50 -5.59
CA GLY A 127 -8.69 4.64 -6.73
C GLY A 127 -7.49 4.52 -7.61
N ALA A 128 -7.26 5.67 -8.21
CA ALA A 128 -6.37 5.91 -9.30
C ALA A 128 -4.95 6.13 -8.80
N LYS A 129 -4.02 5.85 -9.70
CA LYS A 129 -2.62 6.17 -9.59
C LYS A 129 -2.23 7.02 -10.79
N GLY A 130 -1.27 7.90 -10.61
CA GLY A 130 -0.79 8.72 -11.71
C GLY A 130 0.09 9.86 -11.25
N LEU A 131 0.56 10.60 -12.26
CA LEU A 131 1.42 11.76 -12.11
C LEU A 131 0.63 13.03 -11.81
N PHE A 132 1.21 13.93 -11.02
CA PHE A 132 0.68 15.26 -10.79
C PHE A 132 1.82 16.23 -10.44
N PRO A 133 1.66 17.55 -10.65
CA PRO A 133 2.72 18.51 -10.38
C PRO A 133 3.00 18.64 -8.88
N ALA A 134 4.27 18.57 -8.48
CA ALA A 134 4.69 18.70 -7.08
C ALA A 134 4.20 20.01 -6.40
N PRO A 135 4.17 21.19 -7.06
CA PRO A 135 3.71 22.44 -6.43
C PRO A 135 2.21 22.47 -6.09
N TYR A 136 1.41 21.51 -6.57
CA TYR A 136 -0.04 21.47 -6.34
C TYR A 136 -0.39 20.89 -4.97
N VAL A 137 0.57 20.30 -4.28
CA VAL A 137 0.36 19.65 -3.00
C VAL A 137 1.32 20.18 -1.95
N ARG A 138 0.96 19.99 -0.69
CA ARG A 138 1.86 20.13 0.45
C ARG A 138 2.11 18.75 1.02
N VAL A 139 3.37 18.31 0.98
CA VAL A 139 3.79 17.07 1.64
C VAL A 139 3.54 17.22 3.15
N LEU A 140 2.94 16.19 3.73
CA LEU A 140 2.77 16.05 5.16
C LEU A 140 4.00 15.33 5.69
N ASP A 141 4.57 15.83 6.79
CA ASP A 141 5.57 15.07 7.54
C ASP A 141 4.98 13.70 7.87
N SER A 142 5.78 12.65 7.69
CA SER A 142 5.40 11.32 8.16
C SER A 142 5.00 11.46 9.63
N ALA A 143 3.79 11.01 9.98
CA ALA A 143 3.43 10.86 11.39
C ALA A 143 4.58 10.08 12.09
N PRO A 144 4.99 10.51 13.29
CA PRO A 144 6.09 9.88 14.03
C PRO A 144 5.87 8.37 14.21
#